data_AF-A0A3N4ZA37-F1
#
_entry.id   AF-A0A3N4ZA37-F1
#
_cell.length_a   1.000
_cell.length_b   1.000
_cell.length_c   1.000
_cell.angle_alpha   90.00
_cell.angle_beta   90.00
_cell.angle_gamma   90.00
#
_symmetry.space_group_name_H-M   'P 1'
#
loop_
_entity.id
_entity.type
_entity.pdbx_description
1 polymer ?
#
loop_
_entity_poly.entity_id
_entity_poly.type
_entity_poly.pdbx_seq_one_letter_code
_entity_poly.pdbx_strand_id
1 'polypeptide(L)'
;MSPNLAVVAIFGTNDATVDELAAAELLGAAVHRAEAVLLTGGDLKPSRPRHVKDTAIFAANGAASPGRPARWIGVANKERAAPPHWRGAEAVVLTPGWGHRRNLVEACLCDAAIAIGGASPGTSSEALFSLYLRRPLIVLGGEDISPRTVRQLVPLAEQKIRRPSRRALAVDRGVAGAYAWADEVDIALDVRALPTRAASASELVADVLGRATHRAPRPELDRLVDEATWDGVVAMALRDVGLEIG
;
A
#
# COMPACT_ATOMS: atom_id res chain seq x y z
N MET A 1 5.03 9.26 -15.83
CA MET A 1 4.17 8.10 -15.50
C MET A 1 2.83 8.22 -16.22
N SER A 2 2.41 7.21 -16.99
CA SER A 2 1.12 7.23 -17.67
C SER A 2 -0.03 7.14 -16.65
N PRO A 3 -1.01 8.07 -16.67
CA PRO A 3 -2.04 8.17 -15.62
C PRO A 3 -2.99 6.97 -15.55
N ASN A 4 -2.91 6.05 -16.53
CA ASN A 4 -3.82 4.91 -16.67
C ASN A 4 -3.22 3.57 -16.24
N LEU A 5 -2.00 3.53 -15.70
CA LEU A 5 -1.45 2.27 -15.18
C LEU A 5 -2.04 1.95 -13.82
N ALA A 6 -2.34 0.68 -13.60
CA ALA A 6 -2.81 0.22 -12.30
C ALA A 6 -1.68 0.31 -11.27
N VAL A 7 -2.01 0.72 -10.04
CA VAL A 7 -1.06 0.73 -8.91
C VAL A 7 -1.39 -0.42 -7.97
N VAL A 8 -0.42 -1.32 -7.80
CA VAL A 8 -0.52 -2.45 -6.87
C VAL A 8 0.36 -2.16 -5.66
N ALA A 9 -0.26 -2.05 -4.49
CA ALA A 9 0.46 -1.91 -3.24
C ALA A 9 0.97 -3.26 -2.73
N ILE A 10 2.22 -3.30 -2.27
CA ILE A 10 2.77 -4.40 -1.50
C ILE A 10 3.13 -3.89 -0.10
N PHE A 11 2.40 -4.39 0.88
CA PHE A 11 2.57 -4.08 2.30
C PHE A 11 3.29 -5.23 3.01
N GLY A 12 4.08 -4.93 4.03
CA GLY A 12 4.77 -5.97 4.79
C GLY A 12 5.60 -5.43 5.94
N THR A 13 5.96 -6.34 6.85
CA THR A 13 6.72 -6.01 8.06
C THR A 13 8.18 -5.63 7.75
N ASN A 14 8.80 -4.89 8.66
CA ASN A 14 10.24 -4.66 8.65
C ASN A 14 11.02 -5.89 9.14
N ASP A 15 10.39 -6.74 9.96
CA ASP A 15 11.02 -7.93 10.55
C ASP A 15 10.50 -9.19 9.83
N ALA A 16 10.71 -9.24 8.52
CA ALA A 16 10.14 -10.28 7.66
C ALA A 16 10.95 -11.57 7.74
N THR A 17 10.25 -12.71 7.62
CA THR A 17 10.91 -14.02 7.48
C THR A 17 11.56 -14.17 6.11
N VAL A 18 12.41 -15.19 5.95
CA VAL A 18 13.04 -15.49 4.65
C VAL A 18 12.00 -15.76 3.57
N ASP A 19 10.93 -16.50 3.91
CA ASP A 19 9.86 -16.84 2.96
C ASP A 19 9.03 -15.61 2.58
N GLU A 20 8.79 -14.69 3.51
CA GLU A 20 8.10 -13.43 3.22
C GLU A 20 8.93 -12.51 2.31
N LEU A 21 10.26 -12.47 2.50
CA LEU A 21 11.16 -11.75 1.61
C LEU A 21 11.21 -12.39 0.21
N ALA A 22 11.27 -13.73 0.13
CA ALA A 22 11.23 -14.44 -1.15
C ALA A 22 9.91 -14.18 -1.89
N ALA A 23 8.78 -14.19 -1.18
CA ALA A 23 7.48 -13.83 -1.73
C ALA A 23 7.46 -12.37 -2.22
N ALA A 24 7.99 -11.42 -1.44
CA ALA A 24 8.08 -10.02 -1.83
C ALA A 24 8.91 -9.81 -3.10
N GLU A 25 10.01 -10.56 -3.26
CA GLU A 25 10.84 -10.55 -4.46
C GLU A 25 10.05 -11.02 -5.69
N LEU A 26 9.38 -12.17 -5.58
CA LEU A 26 8.57 -12.73 -6.66
C LEU A 26 7.43 -11.80 -7.06
N LEU A 27 6.76 -11.18 -6.09
CA LEU A 27 5.66 -10.26 -6.30
C LEU A 27 6.12 -8.93 -6.92
N GLY A 28 7.23 -8.34 -6.43
CA GLY A 28 7.78 -7.11 -7.01
C GLY A 28 8.12 -7.28 -8.49
N ALA A 29 8.77 -8.40 -8.84
CA ALA A 29 9.04 -8.74 -10.23
C ALA A 29 7.75 -9.01 -11.04
N ALA A 30 6.74 -9.63 -10.43
CA ALA A 30 5.45 -9.91 -11.08
C ALA A 30 4.65 -8.63 -11.39
N VAL A 31 4.61 -7.67 -10.46
CA VAL A 31 3.98 -6.35 -10.68
C VAL A 31 4.61 -5.64 -11.88
N HIS A 32 5.95 -5.64 -11.97
CA HIS A 32 6.65 -5.08 -13.14
C HIS A 32 6.27 -5.78 -14.45
N ARG A 33 6.25 -7.12 -14.47
CA ARG A 33 5.88 -7.89 -15.67
C ARG A 33 4.43 -7.66 -16.11
N ALA A 34 3.54 -7.37 -15.17
CA ALA A 34 2.15 -6.99 -15.43
C ALA A 34 2.00 -5.53 -15.91
N GLU A 35 3.11 -4.80 -16.11
CA GLU A 35 3.16 -3.40 -16.51
C GLU A 35 2.42 -2.44 -15.55
N ALA A 36 2.20 -2.89 -14.32
CA ALA A 36 1.64 -2.09 -13.24
C ALA A 36 2.72 -1.29 -12.52
N VAL A 37 2.28 -0.30 -11.74
CA VAL A 37 3.13 0.49 -10.86
C VAL A 37 3.14 -0.18 -9.49
N LEU A 38 4.33 -0.47 -8.96
CA LEU A 38 4.48 -0.95 -7.59
C LEU A 38 4.35 0.20 -6.59
N LEU A 39 3.49 0.08 -5.59
CA LEU A 39 3.43 1.00 -4.46
C LEU A 39 3.89 0.30 -3.18
N THR A 40 4.71 0.95 -2.37
CA THR A 40 5.08 0.45 -1.04
C THR A 40 5.61 1.58 -0.15
N GLY A 41 5.96 1.27 1.09
CA GLY A 41 6.63 2.22 1.98
C GLY A 41 7.98 2.68 1.42
N GLY A 42 8.27 3.96 1.55
CA GLY A 42 9.45 4.62 0.98
C GLY A 42 10.49 5.01 2.03
N ASP A 43 11.76 4.89 1.64
CA ASP A 43 12.95 5.62 2.12
C ASP A 43 14.24 5.02 1.51
N LEU A 44 14.15 3.85 0.86
CA LEU A 44 15.21 3.07 0.19
C LEU A 44 16.61 3.40 0.70
N LYS A 45 17.05 2.66 1.73
CA LYS A 45 18.46 2.75 2.13
C LYS A 45 19.32 2.00 1.11
N PRO A 46 20.51 2.49 0.75
CA PRO A 46 21.36 1.88 -0.28
C PRO A 46 21.88 0.45 0.02
N SER A 47 21.63 -0.09 1.22
CA SER A 47 22.11 -1.42 1.61
C SER A 47 21.16 -2.54 1.17
N ARG A 48 21.65 -3.80 1.22
CA ARG A 48 20.85 -5.01 0.92
C ARG A 48 19.45 -4.93 1.54
N PRO A 49 18.38 -5.23 0.77
CA PRO A 49 17.02 -5.15 1.25
C PRO A 49 16.82 -6.13 2.41
N ARG A 50 16.27 -5.63 3.53
CA ARG A 50 15.95 -6.43 4.71
C ARG A 50 14.46 -6.42 5.05
N HIS A 51 13.69 -5.65 4.29
CA HIS A 51 12.29 -5.38 4.55
C HIS A 51 11.50 -5.70 3.28
N VAL A 52 10.24 -6.13 3.42
CA VAL A 52 9.36 -6.47 2.30
C VAL A 52 9.36 -5.38 1.21
N LYS A 53 9.22 -4.11 1.62
CA LYS A 53 9.20 -2.95 0.72
C LYS A 53 10.46 -2.81 -0.14
N ASP A 54 11.63 -2.96 0.48
CA ASP A 54 12.91 -2.78 -0.19
C ASP A 54 13.15 -3.95 -1.16
N THR A 55 12.78 -5.16 -0.74
CA THR A 55 12.89 -6.37 -1.57
C THR A 55 11.99 -6.29 -2.80
N ALA A 56 10.73 -5.88 -2.64
CA ALA A 56 9.79 -5.73 -3.75
C ALA A 56 10.30 -4.68 -4.77
N ILE A 57 10.79 -3.53 -4.31
CA ILE A 57 11.37 -2.50 -5.19
C ILE A 57 12.63 -3.03 -5.89
N PHE A 58 13.53 -3.69 -5.16
CA PHE A 58 14.75 -4.24 -5.74
C PHE A 58 14.44 -5.25 -6.84
N ALA A 59 13.48 -6.14 -6.61
CA ALA A 59 13.05 -7.14 -7.58
C ALA A 59 12.38 -6.52 -8.82
N ALA A 60 11.53 -5.50 -8.62
CA ALA A 60 10.93 -4.76 -9.72
C ALA A 60 12.01 -4.10 -10.60
N ASN A 61 13.02 -3.47 -9.98
CA ASN A 61 14.17 -2.89 -10.71
C ASN A 61 15.01 -3.96 -11.41
N GLY A 62 15.26 -5.11 -10.77
CA GLY A 62 16.02 -6.22 -11.35
C GLY A 62 15.32 -6.88 -12.55
N ALA A 63 13.99 -6.85 -12.58
CA ALA A 63 13.18 -7.33 -13.70
C ALA A 63 13.06 -6.32 -14.87
N ALA A 64 13.54 -5.09 -14.68
CA ALA A 64 13.46 -4.04 -15.69
C ALA A 64 14.40 -4.30 -16.88
N SER A 65 14.07 -3.68 -18.02
CA SER A 65 14.91 -3.69 -19.23
C SER A 65 15.05 -2.28 -19.79
N PRO A 66 16.04 -2.00 -20.67
CA PRO A 66 16.25 -0.65 -21.21
C PRO A 66 15.01 -0.03 -21.88
N GLY A 67 14.15 -0.84 -22.51
CA GLY A 67 12.90 -0.37 -23.12
C GLY A 67 11.68 -0.41 -22.20
N ARG A 68 11.80 -0.98 -21.01
CA ARG A 68 10.71 -1.13 -20.03
C ARG A 68 11.26 -0.95 -18.62
N PRO A 69 11.48 0.31 -18.18
CA PRO A 69 11.97 0.59 -16.83
C PRO A 69 10.94 0.14 -15.78
N ALA A 70 11.42 -0.16 -14.58
CA ALA A 70 10.55 -0.38 -13.43
C ALA A 70 9.79 0.91 -13.08
N ARG A 71 8.51 0.76 -12.72
CA ARG A 71 7.65 1.85 -12.25
C ARG A 71 7.28 1.60 -10.82
N TRP A 72 7.63 2.53 -9.93
CA TRP A 72 7.26 2.38 -8.53
C TRP A 72 7.10 3.72 -7.80
N ILE A 73 6.26 3.71 -6.79
CA ILE A 73 6.00 4.81 -5.87
C ILE A 73 6.36 4.32 -4.46
N GLY A 74 7.26 5.05 -3.79
CA GLY A 74 7.55 4.84 -2.37
C GLY A 74 6.90 5.95 -1.54
N VAL A 75 6.27 5.64 -0.41
CA VAL A 75 5.71 6.67 0.49
C VAL A 75 6.51 6.76 1.78
N ALA A 76 7.24 7.86 1.97
CA ALA A 76 8.16 8.05 3.07
C ALA A 76 7.44 8.32 4.41
N ASN A 77 7.94 7.68 5.46
CA ASN A 77 7.47 7.90 6.83
C ASN A 77 8.23 9.08 7.45
N LYS A 78 7.79 10.31 7.18
CA LYS A 78 8.34 11.55 7.75
C LYS A 78 7.25 12.36 8.45
N GLU A 79 7.66 13.12 9.45
CA GLU A 79 6.78 14.02 10.22
C GLU A 79 6.49 15.36 9.52
N ARG A 80 7.13 15.64 8.38
CA ARG A 80 6.91 16.86 7.59
C ARG A 80 6.84 16.53 6.12
N ALA A 81 5.93 17.19 5.42
CA ALA A 81 5.79 17.01 3.99
C ALA A 81 7.04 17.53 3.27
N ALA A 82 7.34 16.94 2.12
CA ALA A 82 8.42 17.39 1.27
C ALA A 82 8.08 17.14 -0.21
N PRO A 83 8.68 17.90 -1.14
CA PRO A 83 8.51 17.66 -2.57
C PRO A 83 8.84 16.21 -2.97
N PRO A 84 8.19 15.69 -4.03
CA PRO A 84 8.51 14.37 -4.58
C PRO A 84 9.99 14.24 -4.92
N HIS A 85 10.55 13.08 -4.61
CA HIS A 85 11.94 12.78 -4.88
C HIS A 85 12.07 11.68 -5.92
N TRP A 86 12.28 12.08 -7.17
CA TRP A 86 12.40 11.19 -8.32
C TRP A 86 13.68 10.34 -8.27
N ARG A 87 13.54 9.05 -8.58
CA ARG A 87 14.58 8.01 -8.64
C ARG A 87 14.73 7.49 -10.06
N GLY A 88 14.99 8.41 -10.99
CA GLY A 88 14.92 8.16 -12.43
C GLY A 88 13.59 8.65 -13.02
N ALA A 89 13.30 8.25 -14.25
CA ALA A 89 12.18 8.79 -15.03
C ALA A 89 10.79 8.29 -14.58
N GLU A 90 10.74 7.12 -13.93
CA GLU A 90 9.50 6.36 -13.73
C GLU A 90 9.34 5.85 -12.28
N ALA A 91 10.18 6.34 -11.36
CA ALA A 91 10.19 5.95 -9.96
C ALA A 91 10.28 7.18 -9.06
N VAL A 92 9.50 7.21 -7.97
CA VAL A 92 9.38 8.40 -7.11
C VAL A 92 9.16 8.05 -5.65
N VAL A 93 9.77 8.83 -4.76
CA VAL A 93 9.48 8.80 -3.33
C VAL A 93 8.66 10.03 -2.95
N LEU A 94 7.47 9.80 -2.40
CA LEU A 94 6.50 10.79 -1.96
C LEU A 94 6.56 10.98 -0.44
N THR A 95 6.45 12.20 0.06
CA THR A 95 6.58 12.49 1.50
C THR A 95 5.38 13.30 2.00
N PRO A 96 4.32 12.66 2.53
CA PRO A 96 3.09 13.35 2.91
C PRO A 96 3.14 14.12 4.23
N GLY A 97 4.09 13.80 5.12
CA GLY A 97 4.32 14.61 6.31
C GLY A 97 3.46 14.34 7.54
N TRP A 98 3.00 13.10 7.75
CA TRP A 98 2.12 12.77 8.89
C TRP A 98 2.56 11.58 9.72
N GLY A 99 3.86 11.29 9.69
CA GLY A 99 4.42 10.13 10.36
C GLY A 99 3.60 8.91 9.98
N HIS A 100 3.14 8.14 10.97
CA HIS A 100 2.49 6.88 10.66
C HIS A 100 1.18 6.95 9.86
N ARG A 101 0.49 8.10 9.84
CA ARG A 101 -0.74 8.28 9.06
C ARG A 101 -0.54 8.20 7.55
N ARG A 102 0.71 8.19 7.06
CA ARG A 102 1.03 7.91 5.64
C ARG A 102 0.43 6.60 5.12
N ASN A 103 0.13 5.64 5.99
CA ASN A 103 -0.47 4.36 5.57
C ASN A 103 -1.85 4.53 4.94
N LEU A 104 -2.62 5.54 5.35
CA LEU A 104 -3.87 5.88 4.68
C LEU A 104 -3.59 6.46 3.29
N VAL A 105 -2.54 7.27 3.15
CA VAL A 105 -2.13 7.83 1.85
C VAL A 105 -1.73 6.72 0.88
N GLU A 106 -1.01 5.69 1.33
CA GLU A 106 -0.72 4.52 0.50
C GLU A 106 -2.00 3.85 0.00
N ALA A 107 -2.99 3.65 0.87
CA ALA A 107 -4.29 3.10 0.47
C ALA A 107 -5.09 4.03 -0.47
N CYS A 108 -4.96 5.36 -0.34
CA CYS A 108 -5.53 6.31 -1.30
C CYS A 108 -4.87 6.22 -2.68
N LEU A 109 -3.58 5.87 -2.73
CA LEU A 109 -2.78 5.81 -3.95
C LEU A 109 -2.82 4.44 -4.65
N CYS A 110 -3.36 3.38 -4.05
CA CYS A 110 -3.42 2.07 -4.71
C CYS A 110 -4.78 1.82 -5.38
N ASP A 111 -4.77 0.99 -6.42
CA ASP A 111 -5.99 0.41 -6.99
C ASP A 111 -6.32 -0.94 -6.36
N ALA A 112 -5.28 -1.64 -5.93
CA ALA A 112 -5.30 -2.97 -5.35
C ALA A 112 -4.11 -3.14 -4.39
N ALA A 113 -4.21 -4.07 -3.45
CA ALA A 113 -3.19 -4.31 -2.44
C ALA A 113 -2.92 -5.80 -2.18
N ILE A 114 -1.68 -6.09 -1.81
CA ILE A 114 -1.22 -7.37 -1.31
C ILE A 114 -0.50 -7.12 0.02
N ALA A 115 -0.96 -7.76 1.10
CA ALA A 115 -0.36 -7.63 2.42
C ALA A 115 0.38 -8.90 2.82
N ILE A 116 1.70 -8.83 2.93
CA ILE A 116 2.57 -9.95 3.37
C ILE A 116 2.71 -9.91 4.89
N GLY A 117 2.45 -11.04 5.55
CA GLY A 117 2.62 -11.16 7.00
C GLY A 117 1.64 -10.27 7.75
N GLY A 118 0.36 -10.28 7.34
CA GLY A 118 -0.73 -9.38 7.78
C GLY A 118 -1.08 -9.38 9.27
N ALA A 119 -0.17 -9.79 10.15
CA ALA A 119 -0.27 -9.71 11.60
C ALA A 119 0.59 -8.58 12.22
N SER A 120 1.37 -7.83 11.44
CA SER A 120 2.14 -6.70 11.99
C SER A 120 1.27 -5.44 12.18
N PRO A 121 1.55 -4.56 13.16
CA PRO A 121 0.80 -3.31 13.35
C PRO A 121 0.76 -2.39 12.11
N GLY A 122 1.88 -2.27 11.41
CA GLY A 122 1.99 -1.46 10.19
C GLY A 122 1.14 -2.02 9.06
N THR A 123 1.40 -3.28 8.70
CA THR A 123 0.68 -4.00 7.65
C THR A 123 -0.83 -4.05 7.94
N SER A 124 -1.23 -4.24 9.20
CA SER A 124 -2.65 -4.29 9.58
C SER A 124 -3.36 -2.97 9.33
N SER A 125 -2.69 -1.83 9.61
CA SER A 125 -3.27 -0.51 9.29
C SER A 125 -3.40 -0.27 7.79
N GLU A 126 -2.41 -0.66 6.99
CA GLU A 126 -2.43 -0.53 5.53
C GLU A 126 -3.54 -1.41 4.91
N ALA A 127 -3.67 -2.64 5.37
CA ALA A 127 -4.74 -3.57 5.01
C ALA A 127 -6.12 -3.01 5.36
N LEU A 128 -6.29 -2.54 6.60
CA LEU A 128 -7.54 -1.94 7.07
C LEU A 128 -7.96 -0.74 6.21
N PHE A 129 -7.04 0.19 5.95
CA PHE A 129 -7.34 1.39 5.16
C PHE A 129 -7.63 1.06 3.70
N SER A 130 -6.96 0.06 3.13
CA SER A 130 -7.24 -0.42 1.78
C SER A 130 -8.67 -0.93 1.66
N LEU A 131 -9.11 -1.77 2.59
CA LEU A 131 -10.47 -2.30 2.61
C LEU A 131 -11.52 -1.20 2.84
N TYR A 132 -11.26 -0.26 3.76
CA TYR A 132 -12.12 0.89 4.00
C TYR A 132 -12.32 1.73 2.73
N LEU A 133 -11.25 1.94 1.96
CA LEU A 133 -11.27 2.62 0.66
C LEU A 133 -11.68 1.69 -0.50
N ARG A 134 -12.30 0.54 -0.21
CA ARG A 134 -12.81 -0.43 -1.19
C ARG A 134 -11.75 -0.88 -2.21
N ARG A 135 -10.49 -0.94 -1.79
CA ARG A 135 -9.39 -1.50 -2.59
C ARG A 135 -9.35 -3.01 -2.39
N PRO A 136 -9.38 -3.82 -3.47
CA PRO A 136 -9.20 -5.26 -3.37
C PRO A 136 -7.89 -5.57 -2.64
N LEU A 137 -7.97 -6.48 -1.68
CA LEU A 137 -6.85 -6.88 -0.84
C LEU A 137 -6.74 -8.40 -0.82
N ILE A 138 -5.53 -8.90 -1.02
CA ILE A 138 -5.14 -10.27 -0.69
C ILE A 138 -4.15 -10.21 0.47
N VAL A 139 -4.39 -11.01 1.52
CA VAL A 139 -3.46 -11.17 2.64
C VAL A 139 -2.69 -12.47 2.42
N LEU A 140 -1.36 -12.39 2.50
CA LEU A 140 -0.48 -13.54 2.37
C LEU A 140 0.11 -13.90 3.73
N GLY A 141 -0.03 -15.16 4.11
CA GLY A 141 0.47 -15.72 5.37
C GLY A 141 1.21 -17.04 5.16
N GLY A 142 1.94 -17.46 6.19
CA GLY A 142 2.50 -18.81 6.28
C GLY A 142 1.43 -19.89 6.43
N GLU A 143 1.81 -21.07 6.93
CA GLU A 143 0.95 -22.26 6.96
C GLU A 143 -0.36 -22.09 7.76
N ASP A 144 -0.42 -21.11 8.66
CA ASP A 144 -1.65 -20.73 9.36
C ASP A 144 -2.50 -19.76 8.52
N ILE A 145 -3.21 -20.33 7.55
CA ILE A 145 -4.25 -19.67 6.74
C ILE A 145 -5.59 -19.71 7.50
N SER A 146 -5.57 -19.45 8.81
CA SER A 146 -6.80 -19.29 9.56
C SER A 146 -7.63 -18.14 8.99
N PRO A 147 -8.98 -18.30 8.88
CA PRO A 147 -9.84 -17.20 8.48
C PRO A 147 -9.58 -16.00 9.37
N ARG A 148 -9.23 -14.87 8.74
CA ARG A 148 -9.08 -13.60 9.43
C ARG A 148 -10.25 -12.69 9.10
N THR A 149 -10.61 -11.81 10.01
CA THR A 149 -11.63 -10.79 9.76
C THR A 149 -11.07 -9.39 9.89
N VAL A 150 -11.74 -8.41 9.29
CA VAL A 150 -11.40 -6.98 9.40
C VAL A 150 -11.27 -6.55 10.87
N ARG A 151 -12.17 -7.02 11.74
CA ARG A 151 -12.17 -6.68 13.17
C ARG A 151 -10.87 -7.09 13.87
N GLN A 152 -10.22 -8.16 13.42
CA GLN A 152 -8.94 -8.61 13.99
C GLN A 152 -7.76 -7.70 13.58
N LEU A 153 -7.89 -6.91 12.51
CA LEU A 153 -6.86 -5.94 12.11
C LEU A 153 -6.84 -4.72 13.06
N VAL A 154 -7.98 -4.35 13.64
CA VAL A 154 -8.17 -3.14 14.45
C VAL A 154 -7.17 -3.04 15.61
N PRO A 155 -7.08 -4.00 16.55
CA PRO A 155 -6.18 -3.88 17.70
C PRO A 155 -4.70 -3.80 17.30
N LEU A 156 -4.31 -4.39 16.16
CA LEU A 156 -2.96 -4.31 15.63
C LEU A 156 -2.71 -2.95 14.96
N ALA A 157 -3.64 -2.49 14.13
CA ALA A 157 -3.55 -1.19 13.46
C ALA A 157 -3.46 -0.04 14.48
N GLU A 158 -4.23 -0.09 15.57
CA GLU A 158 -4.23 0.93 16.63
C GLU A 158 -2.91 1.05 17.39
N GLN A 159 -2.13 -0.04 17.48
CA GLN A 159 -0.76 0.02 18.03
C GLN A 159 0.14 0.90 17.17
N LYS A 160 -0.17 1.04 15.87
CA LYS A 160 0.62 1.86 14.94
C LYS A 160 0.06 3.27 14.77
N ILE A 161 -1.25 3.40 14.63
CA ILE A 161 -1.95 4.66 14.37
C ILE A 161 -3.15 4.71 15.29
N ARG A 162 -3.12 5.55 16.32
CA ARG A 162 -4.25 5.69 17.24
C ARG A 162 -5.42 6.39 16.56
N ARG A 163 -6.65 6.08 16.99
CA ARG A 163 -7.85 6.83 16.61
C ARG A 163 -7.67 8.32 16.90
N PRO A 164 -7.75 9.22 15.90
CA PRO A 164 -7.61 10.65 16.12
C PRO A 164 -8.75 11.18 17.00
N SER A 165 -8.39 11.97 18.03
CA SER A 165 -9.36 12.67 18.88
C SER A 165 -9.89 13.96 18.23
N ARG A 166 -9.12 14.54 17.31
CA ARG A 166 -9.50 15.69 16.49
C ARG A 166 -9.50 15.26 15.02
N ARG A 167 -10.49 15.73 14.26
CA ARG A 167 -10.72 15.34 12.85
C ARG A 167 -10.66 16.55 11.91
N ALA A 168 -9.68 17.44 12.14
CA ALA A 168 -9.55 18.68 11.38
C ALA A 168 -9.09 18.44 9.94
N LEU A 169 -8.20 17.46 9.75
CA LEU A 169 -7.67 17.06 8.45
C LEU A 169 -8.47 15.90 7.86
N ALA A 170 -8.54 15.81 6.53
CA ALA A 170 -9.13 14.68 5.82
C ALA A 170 -8.40 13.36 6.14
N VAL A 171 -7.08 13.39 6.35
CA VAL A 171 -6.33 12.21 6.82
C VAL A 171 -6.84 11.71 8.18
N ASP A 172 -7.13 12.62 9.12
CA ASP A 172 -7.63 12.24 10.45
C ASP A 172 -9.07 11.72 10.37
N ARG A 173 -9.91 12.34 9.53
CA ARG A 173 -11.27 11.85 9.23
C ARG A 173 -11.24 10.46 8.61
N GLY A 174 -10.37 10.23 7.63
CA GLY A 174 -10.22 8.94 6.97
C GLY A 174 -9.75 7.84 7.95
N VAL A 175 -8.76 8.13 8.79
CA VAL A 175 -8.31 7.18 9.82
C VAL A 175 -9.43 6.87 10.81
N ALA A 176 -10.12 7.89 11.33
CA ALA A 176 -11.21 7.69 12.27
C ALA A 176 -12.40 6.94 11.65
N GLY A 177 -12.74 7.23 10.40
CA GLY A 177 -13.78 6.56 9.65
C GLY A 177 -13.47 5.09 9.38
N ALA A 178 -12.21 4.76 9.05
CA ALA A 178 -11.79 3.38 8.86
C ALA A 178 -11.97 2.53 10.12
N TYR A 179 -11.65 3.08 11.30
CA TYR A 179 -11.86 2.39 12.56
C TYR A 179 -13.36 2.23 12.90
N ALA A 180 -14.17 3.27 12.71
CA ALA A 180 -15.61 3.18 12.93
C ALA A 180 -16.26 2.15 12.01
N TRP A 181 -15.90 2.17 10.72
CA TRP A 181 -16.35 1.17 9.75
C TRP A 181 -15.96 -0.25 10.17
N ALA A 182 -14.73 -0.47 10.62
CA ALA A 182 -14.26 -1.79 11.06
C ALA A 182 -14.92 -2.30 12.35
N ASP A 183 -15.41 -1.41 13.20
CA ASP A 183 -16.20 -1.81 14.39
C ASP A 183 -17.56 -2.39 13.96
N GLU A 184 -18.14 -1.85 12.88
CA GLU A 184 -19.48 -2.18 12.37
C GLU A 184 -19.50 -3.40 11.42
N VAL A 185 -18.38 -3.72 10.77
CA VAL A 185 -18.30 -4.84 9.81
C VAL A 185 -17.47 -6.00 10.32
N ASP A 186 -17.82 -7.22 9.89
CA ASP A 186 -17.04 -8.43 10.15
C ASP A 186 -16.84 -9.22 8.85
N ILE A 187 -16.05 -8.61 7.96
CA ILE A 187 -15.75 -9.16 6.64
C ILE A 187 -14.55 -10.10 6.75
N ALA A 188 -14.68 -11.31 6.20
CA ALA A 188 -13.56 -12.25 6.07
C ALA A 188 -12.52 -11.73 5.07
N LEU A 189 -11.25 -11.83 5.44
CA LEU A 189 -10.11 -11.50 4.58
C LEU A 189 -9.84 -12.65 3.60
N ASP A 190 -9.48 -12.32 2.36
CA ASP A 190 -8.94 -13.28 1.39
C ASP A 190 -7.49 -13.59 1.78
N VAL A 191 -7.31 -14.63 2.61
CA VAL A 191 -6.00 -15.09 3.08
C VAL A 191 -5.51 -16.22 2.20
N ARG A 192 -4.26 -16.14 1.74
CA ARG A 192 -3.61 -17.15 0.90
C ARG A 192 -2.19 -17.46 1.35
N ALA A 193 -1.66 -18.58 0.85
CA ALA A 193 -0.27 -18.95 1.03
C ALA A 193 0.67 -17.98 0.31
N LEU A 194 1.87 -17.82 0.87
CA LEU A 194 2.97 -17.12 0.20
C LEU A 194 3.31 -17.78 -1.15
N PRO A 195 3.48 -17.02 -2.24
CA PRO A 195 3.93 -17.59 -3.50
C PRO A 195 5.38 -18.06 -3.39
N THR A 196 5.64 -19.31 -3.75
CA THR A 196 6.98 -19.90 -3.77
C THR A 196 7.61 -19.95 -5.16
N ARG A 197 6.86 -19.55 -6.20
CA ARG A 197 7.30 -19.57 -7.61
C ARG A 197 6.80 -18.35 -8.36
N ALA A 198 7.50 -17.98 -9.44
CA ALA A 198 7.16 -16.81 -10.25
C ALA A 198 5.76 -16.89 -10.88
N ALA A 199 5.31 -18.08 -11.27
CA ALA A 199 3.99 -18.30 -11.85
C ALA A 199 2.87 -18.01 -10.83
N SER A 200 2.96 -18.52 -9.60
CA SER A 200 1.94 -18.25 -8.57
C SER A 200 1.94 -16.79 -8.13
N ALA A 201 3.09 -16.14 -8.07
CA ALA A 201 3.14 -14.68 -7.84
C ALA A 201 2.46 -13.90 -8.97
N SER A 202 2.64 -14.33 -10.22
CA SER A 202 2.00 -13.69 -11.38
C SER A 202 0.48 -13.92 -11.41
N GLU A 203 0.02 -15.11 -11.02
CA GLU A 203 -1.41 -15.43 -10.83
C GLU A 203 -2.03 -14.54 -9.74
N LEU A 204 -1.37 -14.35 -8.60
CA LEU A 204 -1.83 -13.46 -7.52
C LEU A 204 -1.93 -11.99 -7.98
N VAL A 205 -0.92 -11.50 -8.70
CA VAL A 205 -0.93 -10.13 -9.24
C VAL A 205 -2.03 -9.96 -10.30
N ALA A 206 -2.21 -10.94 -11.19
CA ALA A 206 -3.27 -10.90 -12.19
C ALA A 206 -4.66 -10.92 -11.54
N ASP A 207 -4.87 -11.74 -10.50
CA ASP A 207 -6.13 -11.81 -9.77
C ASP A 207 -6.45 -10.49 -9.05
N VAL A 208 -5.49 -9.91 -8.31
CA VAL A 208 -5.74 -8.64 -7.62
C VAL A 208 -5.99 -7.48 -8.59
N LEU A 209 -5.31 -7.47 -9.74
CA LEU A 209 -5.55 -6.51 -10.82
C LEU A 209 -6.92 -6.71 -11.48
N GLY A 210 -7.34 -7.96 -11.70
CA GLY A 210 -8.65 -8.28 -12.26
C GLY A 210 -9.82 -7.82 -11.38
N ARG A 211 -9.58 -7.69 -10.06
CA ARG A 211 -10.54 -7.16 -9.09
C ARG A 211 -10.54 -5.64 -8.97
N ALA A 212 -9.53 -4.95 -9.50
CA ALA A 212 -9.39 -3.50 -9.40
C ALA A 212 -10.43 -2.81 -10.31
N THR A 213 -11.67 -2.70 -9.80
CA THR A 213 -12.80 -2.10 -10.52
C THR A 213 -12.79 -0.57 -10.47
N HIS A 214 -12.13 0.01 -9.47
CA HIS A 214 -11.99 1.45 -9.31
C HIS A 214 -10.53 1.85 -9.44
N ARG A 215 -10.23 2.66 -10.47
CA ARG A 215 -8.93 3.35 -10.57
C ARG A 215 -8.96 4.55 -9.65
N ALA A 216 -8.11 4.57 -8.63
CA ALA A 216 -7.94 5.73 -7.78
C ALA A 216 -7.57 6.95 -8.65
N PRO A 217 -8.19 8.12 -8.46
CA PRO A 217 -7.76 9.31 -9.20
C PRO A 217 -6.29 9.58 -8.91
N ARG A 218 -5.54 9.83 -9.98
CA ARG A 218 -4.11 10.07 -9.91
C ARG A 218 -3.86 11.55 -9.68
N PRO A 219 -3.35 11.96 -8.51
CA PRO A 219 -2.88 13.33 -8.36
C PRO A 219 -1.70 13.58 -9.29
N GLU A 220 -1.53 14.82 -9.71
CA GLU A 220 -0.30 15.28 -10.34
C GLU A 220 0.82 15.22 -9.29
N LEU A 221 1.66 14.20 -9.36
CA LEU A 221 2.65 13.91 -8.30
C LEU A 221 3.55 15.12 -8.03
N ASP A 222 3.96 15.86 -9.05
CA ASP A 222 4.83 17.03 -8.94
C ASP A 222 4.22 18.19 -8.12
N ARG A 223 2.91 18.18 -7.89
CA ARG A 223 2.21 19.17 -7.06
C ARG A 223 2.13 18.77 -5.58
N LEU A 224 2.54 17.56 -5.22
CA LEU A 224 2.40 17.02 -3.86
C LEU A 224 3.57 17.44 -2.97
N VAL A 225 3.64 18.74 -2.69
CA VAL A 225 4.80 19.38 -2.04
C VAL A 225 4.59 19.69 -0.55
N ASP A 226 3.34 19.72 -0.09
CA ASP A 226 2.96 20.13 1.27
C ASP A 226 1.76 19.34 1.84
N GLU A 227 1.50 19.49 3.13
CA GLU A 227 0.42 18.76 3.80
C GLU A 227 -0.98 19.13 3.30
N ALA A 228 -1.18 20.37 2.83
CA ALA A 228 -2.48 20.83 2.35
C ALA A 228 -2.87 20.14 1.03
N THR A 229 -1.91 20.04 0.10
CA THR A 229 -2.09 19.30 -1.15
C THR A 229 -2.34 17.81 -0.88
N TRP A 230 -1.62 17.21 0.06
CA TRP A 230 -1.88 15.83 0.50
C TRP A 230 -3.26 15.64 1.13
N ASP A 231 -3.71 16.58 1.96
CA ASP A 231 -5.04 16.50 2.58
C ASP A 231 -6.15 16.56 1.51
N GLY A 232 -5.95 17.38 0.48
CA GLY A 232 -6.80 17.42 -0.71
C GLY A 232 -6.89 16.08 -1.45
N VAL A 233 -5.76 15.36 -1.59
CA VAL A 233 -5.73 14.01 -2.20
C VAL A 233 -6.54 13.02 -1.36
N VAL A 234 -6.36 13.03 -0.04
CA VAL A 234 -7.12 12.14 0.85
C VAL A 234 -8.62 12.47 0.79
N ALA A 235 -8.98 13.75 0.82
CA ALA A 235 -10.37 14.19 0.70
C ALA A 235 -10.99 13.74 -0.63
N MET A 236 -10.26 13.82 -1.74
CA MET A 236 -10.74 13.32 -3.02
C MET A 236 -11.00 11.80 -2.96
N ALA A 237 -10.02 11.03 -2.49
CA ALA A 237 -10.13 9.57 -2.41
C ALA A 237 -11.31 9.10 -1.54
N LEU A 238 -11.58 9.79 -0.42
CA LEU A 238 -12.74 9.50 0.44
C LEU A 238 -14.07 9.76 -0.29
N ARG A 239 -14.19 10.89 -1.01
CA ARG A 239 -15.42 11.21 -1.76
C ARG A 239 -15.69 10.20 -2.86
N ASP A 240 -14.67 9.70 -3.56
CA ASP A 240 -14.85 8.79 -4.69
C ASP A 240 -15.46 7.45 -4.30
N VAL A 241 -15.23 7.01 -3.05
CA VAL A 241 -15.83 5.78 -2.52
C VAL A 241 -17.14 6.05 -1.77
N GLY A 242 -17.68 7.28 -1.87
CA GLY A 242 -18.94 7.69 -1.28
C GLY A 242 -18.89 7.89 0.23
N LEU A 243 -17.71 8.16 0.80
CA LEU A 243 -17.56 8.44 2.22
C LEU A 243 -17.73 9.95 2.45
N GLU A 244 -18.72 10.33 3.26
CA GLU A 244 -18.96 11.72 3.61
C GLU A 244 -17.80 12.31 4.40
N ILE A 245 -17.38 13.51 4.01
CA ILE A 245 -16.40 14.30 4.73
C ILE A 245 -17.19 15.27 5.60
N GLY A 246 -17.65 14.77 6.75
CA GLY A 246 -18.28 15.58 7.79
C GLY A 246 -17.35 16.62 8.40
#